data_AF-I4LQY9-F1
#
_entry.id   AF-I4LQY9-F1
#
_cell.length_a   1.000
_cell.length_b   1.000
_cell.length_c   1.000
_cell.angle_alpha   90.00
_cell.angle_beta   90.00
_cell.angle_gamma   90.00
#
_symmetry.space_group_name_H-M   'P 1'
#
loop_
_entity.id
_entity.type
_entity.pdbx_description
1 polymer ?
#
loop_
_entity_poly.entity_id
_entity_poly.type
_entity_poly.pdbx_seq_one_letter_code
_entity_poly.pdbx_strand_id
1 'polypeptide(L)'
;KSAASAELMRTQVVLAEADATNKDAQEKFVKSKADFEAAKTQMAAFDAQVKSAADREEALRVAGKTDTDAYKAAVIDLKAAQSRANAYRTHEYANAEKDFGEKSGKALLAAAAYNAALVNYRAAYNKAVEVEASAVKGFADPNTLNPVSTDFPAAPAAAKAEAKKVEAKVEAKAAAPAGVAGKAAAAKGELAKGGNGHKAGEKLGNAGVGVALTALAASMLAGMGAAVRKMRH
;
A
#
# COMPACT_ATOMS: atom_id res chain seq x y z
N LYS A 1 -12.23 -1.08 -35.19
CA LYS A 1 -11.54 -1.61 -33.99
C LYS A 1 -12.43 -2.68 -33.36
N SER A 2 -11.91 -3.89 -33.17
CA SER A 2 -12.65 -5.00 -32.54
C SER A 2 -12.86 -4.75 -31.05
N ALA A 3 -13.88 -5.37 -30.45
CA ALA A 3 -14.11 -5.31 -29.00
C ALA A 3 -12.91 -5.84 -28.19
N ALA A 4 -12.18 -6.83 -28.74
CA ALA A 4 -10.96 -7.37 -28.12
C ALA A 4 -9.81 -6.35 -28.11
N SER A 5 -9.61 -5.59 -29.19
CA SER A 5 -8.61 -4.51 -29.24
C SER A 5 -8.92 -3.38 -28.23
N ALA A 6 -10.20 -3.04 -28.05
CA ALA A 6 -10.60 -2.04 -27.06
C ALA A 6 -10.37 -2.51 -25.62
N GLU A 7 -10.63 -3.79 -25.31
CA GLU A 7 -10.37 -4.38 -23.99
C GLU A 7 -8.86 -4.49 -23.70
N LEU A 8 -8.05 -4.81 -24.71
CA LEU A 8 -6.60 -4.82 -24.61
C LEU A 8 -6.04 -3.43 -24.27
N MET A 9 -6.52 -2.37 -24.94
CA MET A 9 -6.14 -0.99 -24.61
C MET A 9 -6.49 -0.63 -23.16
N ARG A 10 -7.70 -0.98 -22.71
CA ARG A 10 -8.14 -0.69 -21.32
C ARG A 10 -7.27 -1.41 -20.29
N THR A 11 -7.04 -2.70 -20.47
CA THR A 11 -6.22 -3.49 -19.53
C THR A 11 -4.75 -3.07 -19.53
N GLN A 12 -4.22 -2.59 -20.66
CA GLN A 12 -2.87 -1.99 -20.71
C GLN A 12 -2.78 -0.71 -19.88
N VAL A 13 -3.76 0.19 -19.98
CA VAL A 13 -3.80 1.43 -19.18
C VAL A 13 -3.85 1.10 -17.69
N VAL A 14 -4.73 0.18 -17.29
CA VAL A 14 -4.84 -0.28 -15.89
C VAL A 14 -3.53 -0.89 -15.39
N LEU A 15 -2.85 -1.69 -16.23
CA LEU A 15 -1.55 -2.27 -15.87
C LEU A 15 -0.48 -1.20 -15.69
N ALA A 16 -0.43 -0.20 -16.57
CA ALA A 16 0.53 0.90 -16.47
C ALA A 16 0.32 1.76 -15.21
N GLU A 17 -0.94 2.04 -14.87
CA GLU A 17 -1.30 2.76 -13.63
C GLU A 17 -0.94 1.95 -12.38
N ALA A 18 -1.21 0.64 -12.40
CA ALA A 18 -0.84 -0.26 -11.30
C ALA A 18 0.68 -0.41 -11.15
N ASP A 19 1.42 -0.45 -12.27
CA ASP A 19 2.90 -0.50 -12.27
C ASP A 19 3.49 0.77 -11.66
N ALA A 20 3.03 1.95 -12.08
CA ALA A 20 3.47 3.22 -11.52
C ALA A 20 3.19 3.31 -10.01
N THR A 21 1.98 2.88 -9.59
CA THR A 21 1.60 2.83 -8.17
C THR A 21 2.46 1.86 -7.37
N ASN A 22 2.73 0.67 -7.93
CA ASN A 22 3.57 -0.33 -7.31
C ASN A 22 5.03 0.14 -7.16
N LYS A 23 5.61 0.77 -8.18
CA LYS A 23 6.96 1.34 -8.13
C LYS A 23 7.10 2.39 -7.03
N ASP A 24 6.19 3.35 -6.98
CA ASP A 24 6.16 4.39 -5.94
C ASP A 24 5.99 3.80 -4.53
N ALA A 25 5.10 2.81 -4.37
CA ALA A 25 4.87 2.15 -3.09
C ALA A 25 6.08 1.34 -2.63
N GLN A 26 6.77 0.64 -3.54
CA GLN A 26 7.98 -0.11 -3.23
C GLN A 26 9.15 0.80 -2.85
N GLU A 27 9.35 1.92 -3.56
CA GLU A 27 10.39 2.88 -3.23
C GLU A 27 10.20 3.43 -1.80
N LYS A 28 8.96 3.80 -1.47
CA LYS A 28 8.60 4.27 -0.11
C LYS A 28 8.79 3.19 0.95
N PHE A 29 8.46 1.94 0.64
CA PHE A 29 8.68 0.81 1.54
C PHE A 29 10.17 0.54 1.80
N VAL A 30 11.01 0.57 0.76
CA VAL A 30 12.46 0.37 0.91
C VAL A 30 13.05 1.46 1.80
N LYS A 31 12.62 2.72 1.59
CA LYS A 31 13.05 3.84 2.42
C LYS A 31 12.62 3.68 3.89
N SER A 32 11.33 3.41 4.14
CA SER A 32 10.85 3.27 5.53
C SER A 32 11.45 2.06 6.24
N LYS A 33 11.77 0.98 5.51
CA LYS A 33 12.52 -0.14 6.06
C LYS A 33 13.92 0.28 6.53
N ALA A 34 14.64 1.05 5.71
CA ALA A 34 15.96 1.55 6.08
C ALA A 34 15.89 2.48 7.30
N ASP A 35 14.90 3.38 7.33
CA ASP A 35 14.66 4.30 8.45
C ASP A 35 14.34 3.54 9.74
N PHE A 36 13.53 2.47 9.67
CA PHE A 36 13.22 1.64 10.84
C PHE A 36 14.43 0.85 11.37
N GLU A 37 15.25 0.27 10.49
CA GLU A 37 16.49 -0.42 10.92
C GLU A 37 17.51 0.56 11.53
N ALA A 38 17.59 1.78 11.00
CA ALA A 38 18.39 2.85 11.59
C ALA A 38 17.86 3.24 12.98
N ALA A 39 16.54 3.40 13.12
CA ALA A 39 15.92 3.71 14.40
C ALA A 39 16.13 2.60 15.44
N LYS A 40 16.06 1.34 15.02
CA LYS A 40 16.36 0.18 15.87
C LYS A 40 17.80 0.15 16.35
N THR A 41 18.74 0.49 15.47
CA THR A 41 20.17 0.60 15.83
C THR A 41 20.40 1.72 16.84
N GLN A 42 19.80 2.89 16.62
CA GLN A 42 19.90 4.03 17.53
C GLN A 42 19.25 3.73 18.89
N MET A 43 18.14 3.00 18.90
CA MET A 43 17.49 2.55 20.12
C MET A 43 18.41 1.65 20.95
N ALA A 44 19.08 0.69 20.33
CA ALA A 44 20.05 -0.17 20.99
C ALA A 44 21.22 0.64 21.58
N ALA A 45 21.65 1.72 20.92
CA ALA A 45 22.68 2.62 21.45
C ALA A 45 22.19 3.38 22.71
N PHE A 46 20.93 3.83 22.74
CA PHE A 46 20.35 4.44 23.94
C PHE A 46 20.21 3.43 25.08
N ASP A 47 19.77 2.20 24.81
CA ASP A 47 19.67 1.15 25.83
C ASP A 47 21.07 0.81 26.42
N ALA A 48 22.12 0.80 25.58
CA ALA A 48 23.49 0.64 26.04
C ALA A 48 23.97 1.80 26.94
N GLN A 49 23.59 3.04 26.63
CA GLN A 49 23.89 4.20 27.49
C GLN A 49 23.18 4.11 28.84
N VAL A 50 21.90 3.72 28.85
CA VAL A 50 21.14 3.49 30.09
C VAL A 50 21.82 2.42 30.93
N LYS A 51 22.22 1.30 30.32
CA LYS A 51 22.94 0.22 31.00
C LYS A 51 24.26 0.71 31.59
N SER A 52 25.07 1.42 30.81
CA SER A 52 26.36 1.96 31.30
C SER A 52 26.20 2.93 32.47
N ALA A 53 25.17 3.80 32.43
CA ALA A 53 24.87 4.71 33.53
C ALA A 53 24.39 3.96 34.78
N ALA A 54 23.57 2.91 34.61
CA ALA A 54 23.10 2.06 35.69
C ALA A 54 24.26 1.29 36.34
N ASP A 55 25.14 0.69 35.54
CA ASP A 55 26.31 -0.03 36.04
C ASP A 55 27.25 0.90 36.85
N ARG A 56 27.37 2.19 36.46
CA ARG A 56 28.15 3.19 37.19
C ARG A 56 27.52 3.57 38.53
N GLU A 57 26.21 3.82 38.55
CA GLU A 57 25.47 4.11 39.78
C GLU A 57 25.56 2.94 40.75
N GLU A 58 25.31 1.72 40.27
CA GLU A 58 25.39 0.49 41.04
C GLU A 58 26.80 0.25 41.61
N ALA A 59 27.86 0.47 40.83
CA ALA A 59 29.24 0.32 41.32
C ALA A 59 29.56 1.28 42.47
N LEU A 60 29.05 2.52 42.42
CA LEU A 60 29.22 3.49 43.51
C LEU A 60 28.39 3.12 44.73
N ARG A 61 27.16 2.62 44.52
CA ARG A 61 26.27 2.13 45.58
C ARG A 61 26.89 0.95 46.34
N VAL A 62 27.38 -0.06 45.62
CA VAL A 62 28.02 -1.26 46.18
C VAL A 62 29.34 -0.91 46.89
N ALA A 63 30.06 0.09 46.41
CA ALA A 63 31.26 0.61 47.08
C ALA A 63 30.96 1.46 48.33
N GLY A 64 29.69 1.61 48.74
CA GLY A 64 29.29 2.40 49.90
C GLY A 64 29.47 3.92 49.72
N LYS A 65 29.53 4.41 48.48
CA LYS A 65 29.81 5.83 48.15
C LYS A 65 28.54 6.66 47.97
N THR A 66 27.43 6.29 48.60
CA THR A 66 26.10 6.88 48.36
C THR A 66 26.00 8.35 48.76
N ASP A 67 26.80 8.82 49.72
CA ASP A 67 26.77 10.22 50.16
C ASP A 67 27.67 11.15 49.34
N THR A 68 28.40 10.59 48.36
CA THR A 68 29.35 11.35 47.54
C THR A 68 28.67 12.11 46.41
N ASP A 69 29.26 13.23 46.00
CA ASP A 69 28.78 13.97 44.83
C ASP A 69 28.91 13.15 43.52
N ALA A 70 29.86 12.22 43.47
CA ALA A 70 29.99 11.26 42.36
C ALA A 70 28.76 10.36 42.25
N TYR A 71 28.20 9.88 43.36
CA TYR A 71 26.97 9.09 43.35
C TYR A 71 25.76 9.93 42.94
N LYS A 72 25.62 11.15 43.49
CA LYS A 72 24.55 12.08 43.06
C LYS A 72 24.61 12.36 41.56
N ALA A 73 25.81 12.59 41.01
CA ALA A 73 26.02 12.77 39.59
C ALA A 73 25.63 11.52 38.78
N ALA A 74 26.01 10.31 39.23
CA ALA A 74 25.64 9.07 38.57
C ALA A 74 24.12 8.82 38.54
N VAL A 75 23.39 9.16 39.61
CA VAL A 75 21.92 9.10 39.65
C VAL A 75 21.30 10.09 38.65
N ILE A 76 21.82 11.31 38.56
CA ILE A 76 21.36 12.31 37.58
C ILE A 76 21.62 11.83 36.15
N ASP A 77 22.81 11.30 35.88
CA ASP A 77 23.20 10.76 34.57
C ASP A 77 22.30 9.58 34.16
N LEU A 78 22.02 8.65 35.09
CA LEU A 78 21.12 7.53 34.85
C LEU A 78 19.71 8.03 34.49
N LYS A 79 19.16 8.97 35.27
CA LYS A 79 17.84 9.54 34.99
C LYS A 79 17.81 10.27 33.63
N ALA A 80 18.88 10.99 33.30
CA ALA A 80 19.00 11.68 32.01
C ALA A 80 19.08 10.67 30.84
N ALA A 81 19.87 9.60 30.97
CA ALA A 81 19.97 8.54 29.97
C ALA A 81 18.62 7.84 29.76
N GLN A 82 17.92 7.48 30.85
CA GLN A 82 16.58 6.89 30.81
C GLN A 82 15.57 7.82 30.12
N SER A 83 15.60 9.12 30.43
CA SER A 83 14.72 10.11 29.82
C SER A 83 14.94 10.23 28.31
N ARG A 84 16.21 10.28 27.86
CA ARG A 84 16.55 10.32 26.43
C ARG A 84 16.12 9.05 25.71
N ALA A 85 16.39 7.87 26.28
CA ALA A 85 15.97 6.60 25.71
C ALA A 85 14.45 6.52 25.61
N ASN A 86 13.72 6.95 26.63
CA ASN A 86 12.26 6.95 26.62
C ASN A 86 11.69 7.94 25.58
N ALA A 87 12.23 9.16 25.50
CA ALA A 87 11.81 10.13 24.49
C ALA A 87 12.03 9.60 23.07
N TYR A 88 13.18 8.95 22.81
CA TYR A 88 13.45 8.31 21.53
C TYR A 88 12.49 7.15 21.25
N ARG A 89 12.22 6.31 22.26
CA ARG A 89 11.27 5.18 22.19
C ARG A 89 9.88 5.64 21.75
N THR A 90 9.33 6.65 22.43
CA THR A 90 7.93 7.07 22.27
C THR A 90 7.70 7.97 21.06
N HIS A 91 8.75 8.50 20.46
CA HIS A 91 8.66 9.37 19.29
C HIS A 91 9.33 8.72 18.08
N GLU A 92 10.64 8.86 17.93
CA GLU A 92 11.36 8.48 16.71
C GLU A 92 11.22 7.00 16.38
N TYR A 93 11.43 6.12 17.37
CA TYR A 93 11.32 4.67 17.16
C TYR A 93 9.88 4.26 16.82
N ALA A 94 8.90 4.70 17.63
CA ALA A 94 7.49 4.38 17.40
C ALA A 94 6.96 4.93 16.05
N ASN A 95 7.42 6.13 15.64
CA ASN A 95 7.08 6.71 14.35
C ASN A 95 7.67 5.91 13.19
N ALA A 96 8.93 5.50 13.30
CA ALA A 96 9.59 4.69 12.28
C ALA A 96 8.94 3.30 12.15
N GLU A 97 8.60 2.66 13.27
CA GLU A 97 7.87 1.38 13.28
C GLU A 97 6.50 1.50 12.61
N LYS A 98 5.75 2.56 12.95
CA LYS A 98 4.44 2.83 12.36
C LYS A 98 4.55 3.09 10.86
N ASP A 99 5.45 3.97 10.42
CA ASP A 99 5.60 4.27 8.99
C ASP A 99 6.05 3.04 8.20
N PHE A 100 6.97 2.24 8.74
CA PHE A 100 7.38 0.97 8.14
C PHE A 100 6.18 0.02 7.94
N GLY A 101 5.35 -0.17 8.97
CA GLY A 101 4.12 -0.95 8.86
C GLY A 101 3.15 -0.39 7.81
N GLU A 102 2.91 0.91 7.80
CA GLU A 102 2.01 1.55 6.83
C GLU A 102 2.52 1.42 5.38
N LYS A 103 3.81 1.66 5.12
CA LYS A 103 4.37 1.49 3.77
C LYS A 103 4.42 0.03 3.35
N SER A 104 4.71 -0.89 4.26
CA SER A 104 4.67 -2.33 3.98
C SER A 104 3.28 -2.78 3.55
N GLY A 105 2.23 -2.30 4.21
CA GLY A 105 0.84 -2.54 3.80
C GLY A 105 0.49 -1.97 2.43
N LYS A 106 0.91 -0.73 2.14
CA LYS A 106 0.67 -0.09 0.85
C LYS A 106 1.41 -0.78 -0.30
N ALA A 107 2.66 -1.18 -0.08
CA ALA A 107 3.45 -1.92 -1.07
C ALA A 107 2.82 -3.29 -1.36
N LEU A 108 2.34 -4.01 -0.34
CA LEU A 108 1.61 -5.26 -0.52
C LEU A 108 0.36 -5.09 -1.39
N LEU A 109 -0.46 -4.08 -1.10
CA LEU A 109 -1.67 -3.82 -1.86
C LEU A 109 -1.38 -3.42 -3.30
N ALA A 110 -0.34 -2.62 -3.53
CA ALA A 110 0.06 -2.21 -4.87
C ALA A 110 0.63 -3.39 -5.67
N ALA A 111 1.42 -4.26 -5.04
CA ALA A 111 1.92 -5.49 -5.66
C ALA A 111 0.78 -6.43 -6.06
N ALA A 112 -0.20 -6.65 -5.17
CA ALA A 112 -1.37 -7.46 -5.47
C ALA A 112 -2.21 -6.86 -6.61
N ALA A 113 -2.40 -5.53 -6.63
CA ALA A 113 -3.11 -4.83 -7.69
C ALA A 113 -2.38 -4.92 -9.04
N TYR A 114 -1.05 -4.78 -9.05
CA TYR A 114 -0.23 -4.97 -10.25
C TYR A 114 -0.34 -6.40 -10.79
N ASN A 115 -0.18 -7.41 -9.93
CA ASN A 115 -0.30 -8.82 -10.33
C ASN A 115 -1.71 -9.12 -10.89
N ALA A 116 -2.76 -8.55 -10.27
CA ALA A 116 -4.12 -8.66 -10.77
C ALA A 116 -4.31 -8.00 -12.14
N ALA A 117 -3.73 -6.81 -12.34
CA ALA A 117 -3.77 -6.12 -13.63
C ALA A 117 -3.01 -6.91 -14.71
N LEU A 118 -1.88 -7.51 -14.37
CA LEU A 118 -1.06 -8.32 -15.27
C LEU A 118 -1.82 -9.56 -15.76
N VAL A 119 -2.53 -10.25 -14.87
CA VAL A 119 -3.37 -11.40 -15.26
C VAL A 119 -4.48 -10.98 -16.22
N ASN A 120 -5.19 -9.87 -15.93
CA ASN A 120 -6.24 -9.36 -16.81
C ASN A 120 -5.69 -8.93 -18.17
N TYR A 121 -4.52 -8.27 -18.19
CA TYR A 121 -3.84 -7.88 -19.41
C TYR A 121 -3.44 -9.09 -20.25
N ARG A 122 -2.89 -10.15 -19.64
CA ARG A 122 -2.55 -11.39 -20.32
C ARG A 122 -3.77 -12.07 -20.96
N ALA A 123 -4.89 -12.10 -20.24
CA ALA A 123 -6.14 -12.64 -20.77
C ALA A 123 -6.67 -11.82 -21.96
N ALA A 124 -6.65 -10.49 -21.85
CA ALA A 124 -7.08 -9.60 -22.94
C ALA A 124 -6.15 -9.69 -24.16
N TYR A 125 -4.84 -9.83 -23.94
CA TYR A 125 -3.84 -10.02 -24.98
C TYR A 125 -4.09 -11.31 -25.75
N ASN A 126 -4.22 -12.45 -25.06
CA ASN A 126 -4.49 -13.74 -25.70
C ASN A 126 -5.79 -13.72 -26.51
N LYS A 127 -6.86 -13.14 -25.95
CA LYS A 127 -8.14 -12.98 -26.67
C LYS A 127 -8.03 -12.08 -27.90
N ALA A 128 -7.21 -11.02 -27.83
CA ALA A 128 -6.96 -10.17 -28.98
C ALA A 128 -6.19 -10.91 -30.08
N VAL A 129 -5.19 -11.74 -29.71
CA VAL A 129 -4.47 -12.61 -30.67
C VAL A 129 -5.44 -13.56 -31.39
N GLU A 130 -6.36 -14.20 -30.66
CA GLU A 130 -7.34 -15.14 -31.22
C GLU A 130 -8.32 -14.46 -32.20
N VAL A 131 -8.76 -13.24 -31.89
CA VAL A 131 -9.73 -12.53 -32.73
C VAL A 131 -9.06 -11.87 -33.93
N GLU A 132 -7.89 -11.26 -33.73
CA GLU A 132 -7.16 -10.53 -34.76
C GLU A 132 -5.69 -10.41 -34.35
N ALA A 133 -4.81 -11.26 -34.89
CA ALA A 133 -3.38 -11.25 -34.56
C ALA A 133 -2.70 -9.88 -34.77
N SER A 134 -3.18 -9.04 -35.69
CA SER A 134 -2.68 -7.66 -35.87
C SER A 134 -3.08 -6.71 -34.73
N ALA A 135 -4.10 -7.03 -33.93
CA ALA A 135 -4.61 -6.16 -32.87
C ALA A 135 -3.65 -6.01 -31.68
N VAL A 136 -2.70 -6.95 -31.51
CA VAL A 136 -1.66 -6.87 -30.47
C VAL A 136 -0.39 -6.15 -30.91
N LYS A 137 -0.31 -5.71 -32.17
CA LYS A 137 0.86 -4.97 -32.67
C LYS A 137 1.03 -3.65 -31.91
N GLY A 138 2.19 -3.47 -31.28
CA GLY A 138 2.51 -2.28 -30.48
C GLY A 138 2.18 -2.41 -28.99
N PHE A 139 1.66 -3.56 -28.56
CA PHE A 139 1.45 -3.89 -27.14
C PHE A 139 2.62 -4.72 -26.62
N ALA A 140 2.96 -4.55 -25.35
CA ALA A 140 3.99 -5.34 -24.69
C ALA A 140 3.56 -6.82 -24.58
N ASP A 141 4.48 -7.75 -24.76
CA ASP A 141 4.18 -9.17 -24.54
C ASP A 141 4.02 -9.41 -23.02
N PRO A 142 2.84 -9.87 -22.55
CA PRO A 142 2.60 -10.11 -21.13
C PRO A 142 3.54 -11.15 -20.52
N ASN A 143 4.14 -12.05 -21.31
CA ASN A 143 5.10 -13.05 -20.81
C ASN A 143 6.48 -12.46 -20.51
N THR A 144 6.76 -11.24 -20.99
CA THR A 144 7.99 -10.50 -20.66
C THR A 144 7.86 -9.69 -19.37
N LEU A 145 6.64 -9.62 -18.82
CA LEU A 145 6.32 -8.89 -17.59
C LEU A 145 6.27 -9.88 -16.44
N ASN A 146 7.08 -9.63 -15.41
CA ASN A 146 7.18 -10.51 -14.26
C ASN A 146 6.21 -10.08 -13.16
N PRO A 147 5.54 -11.03 -12.48
CA PRO A 147 4.79 -10.72 -11.28
C PRO A 147 5.72 -10.20 -10.18
N VAL A 148 5.16 -9.36 -9.32
CA VAL A 148 5.84 -8.77 -8.17
C VAL A 148 5.58 -9.64 -6.95
N SER A 149 6.60 -9.86 -6.10
CA SER A 149 6.44 -10.58 -4.84
C SER A 149 5.45 -9.88 -3.90
N THR A 150 4.61 -10.65 -3.23
CA THR A 150 3.68 -10.19 -2.19
C THR A 150 4.15 -10.58 -0.78
N ASP A 151 5.40 -11.06 -0.63
CA ASP A 151 5.96 -11.48 0.66
C ASP A 151 6.60 -10.30 1.41
N PHE A 152 5.75 -9.46 1.99
CA PHE A 152 6.19 -8.30 2.77
C PHE A 152 6.27 -8.60 4.28
N PRO A 153 7.45 -8.40 4.93
CA PRO A 153 7.71 -8.88 6.29
C PRO A 153 6.97 -8.15 7.43
N ALA A 154 6.27 -7.03 7.17
CA ALA A 154 5.59 -6.25 8.21
C ALA A 154 4.21 -5.71 7.79
N ALA A 155 3.56 -6.31 6.79
CA ALA A 155 2.29 -5.79 6.30
C ALA A 155 1.16 -5.94 7.35
N PRO A 156 0.37 -4.88 7.64
CA PRO A 156 -0.78 -4.92 8.54
C PRO A 156 -1.81 -5.98 8.13
N ALA A 157 -2.50 -6.56 9.12
CA ALA A 157 -3.51 -7.61 8.88
C ALA A 157 -4.62 -7.15 7.92
N ALA A 158 -5.07 -5.90 8.03
CA ALA A 158 -6.06 -5.32 7.13
C ALA A 158 -5.56 -5.25 5.67
N ALA A 159 -4.30 -4.85 5.47
CA ALA A 159 -3.68 -4.82 4.14
C ALA A 159 -3.54 -6.23 3.56
N LYS A 160 -3.16 -7.22 4.39
CA LYS A 160 -3.12 -8.64 3.98
C LYS A 160 -4.49 -9.17 3.58
N ALA A 161 -5.53 -8.84 4.35
CA ALA A 161 -6.90 -9.26 4.02
C ALA A 161 -7.39 -8.62 2.73
N GLU A 162 -7.09 -7.34 2.50
CA GLU A 162 -7.50 -6.62 1.30
C GLU A 162 -6.70 -7.08 0.06
N ALA A 163 -5.40 -7.34 0.20
CA ALA A 163 -4.59 -7.94 -0.86
C ALA A 163 -5.16 -9.30 -1.31
N LYS A 164 -5.55 -10.16 -0.36
CA LYS A 164 -6.23 -11.44 -0.66
C LYS A 164 -7.55 -11.26 -1.41
N LYS A 165 -8.32 -10.19 -1.13
CA LYS A 165 -9.55 -9.91 -1.89
C LYS A 165 -9.25 -9.46 -3.32
N VAL A 166 -8.19 -8.68 -3.51
CA VAL A 166 -7.73 -8.27 -4.84
C VAL A 166 -7.32 -9.50 -5.64
N GLU A 167 -6.58 -10.43 -5.03
CA GLU A 167 -6.18 -11.71 -5.64
C GLU A 167 -7.40 -12.61 -5.94
N ALA A 168 -8.32 -12.80 -4.99
CA ALA A 168 -9.50 -13.66 -5.16
C ALA A 168 -10.46 -13.16 -6.26
N LYS A 169 -10.58 -11.85 -6.46
CA LYS A 169 -11.37 -11.27 -7.57
C LYS A 169 -10.80 -11.66 -8.94
N VAL A 170 -9.49 -11.96 -9.02
CA VAL A 170 -8.84 -12.42 -10.24
C VAL A 170 -9.14 -13.90 -10.47
N GLU A 171 -8.99 -14.74 -9.45
CA GLU A 171 -9.33 -16.17 -9.56
C GLU A 171 -10.79 -16.39 -9.97
N ALA A 172 -11.72 -15.62 -9.41
CA ALA A 172 -13.14 -15.69 -9.79
C ALA A 172 -13.41 -15.24 -11.24
N LYS A 173 -12.59 -14.33 -11.79
CA LYS A 173 -12.72 -13.84 -13.17
C LYS A 173 -11.97 -14.71 -14.18
N ALA A 174 -10.92 -15.40 -13.75
CA ALA A 174 -10.20 -16.43 -14.52
C ALA A 174 -10.96 -17.77 -14.56
N ALA A 175 -11.78 -18.08 -13.54
CA ALA A 175 -12.62 -19.27 -13.47
C ALA A 175 -13.99 -19.12 -14.17
N ALA A 176 -14.31 -17.96 -14.74
CA ALA A 176 -15.51 -17.82 -15.56
C ALA A 176 -15.30 -18.60 -16.87
N PRO A 177 -16.04 -19.70 -17.13
CA PRO A 177 -15.85 -20.46 -18.35
C PRO A 177 -16.11 -19.58 -19.56
N ALA A 178 -15.22 -19.69 -20.55
CA ALA A 178 -15.43 -19.15 -21.88
C ALA A 178 -16.60 -19.89 -22.56
N GLY A 179 -17.80 -19.35 -22.40
CA GLY A 179 -19.05 -19.79 -23.06
C GLY A 179 -20.19 -18.96 -22.43
N VAL A 180 -21.05 -18.23 -23.13
CA VAL A 180 -21.63 -18.40 -24.46
C VAL A 180 -22.00 -16.99 -24.98
N ALA A 181 -22.05 -16.85 -26.30
CA ALA A 181 -22.34 -15.63 -27.04
C ALA A 181 -23.72 -15.00 -26.79
N GLY A 182 -23.81 -13.69 -27.05
CA GLY A 182 -24.95 -13.09 -27.76
C GLY A 182 -26.21 -12.77 -26.95
N LYS A 183 -26.29 -11.53 -26.44
CA LYS A 183 -27.44 -10.60 -26.60
C LYS A 183 -27.22 -9.37 -25.70
N ALA A 184 -26.63 -8.32 -26.26
CA ALA A 184 -26.83 -6.99 -25.71
C ALA A 184 -28.23 -6.55 -26.13
N ALA A 185 -29.19 -6.68 -25.21
CA ALA A 185 -30.53 -6.14 -25.37
C ALA A 185 -30.45 -4.61 -25.50
N ALA A 186 -31.22 -4.09 -26.45
CA ALA A 186 -31.33 -2.70 -26.82
C ALA A 186 -31.67 -1.80 -25.62
N ALA A 187 -30.89 -0.72 -25.45
CA ALA A 187 -31.32 0.44 -24.69
C ALA A 187 -32.15 1.34 -25.61
N LYS A 188 -33.48 1.28 -25.48
CA LYS A 188 -34.43 2.23 -26.07
C LYS A 188 -35.52 2.54 -25.05
N GLY A 189 -35.67 3.82 -24.70
CA GLY A 189 -36.78 4.38 -23.92
C GLY A 189 -36.84 3.88 -22.47
N GLU A 190 -37.39 4.57 -21.50
CA GLU A 190 -38.23 5.76 -21.53
C GLU A 190 -38.23 6.36 -20.12
N LEU A 191 -38.47 7.66 -20.07
CA LEU A 191 -38.71 8.44 -18.86
C LEU A 191 -39.98 7.91 -18.17
N ALA A 192 -39.95 7.63 -16.88
CA ALA A 192 -41.16 7.51 -16.08
C ALA A 192 -40.97 8.15 -14.70
N LYS A 193 -41.95 8.99 -14.36
CA LYS A 193 -42.06 9.90 -13.22
C LYS A 193 -43.08 9.33 -12.22
N GLY A 194 -42.87 9.55 -10.92
CA GLY A 194 -43.82 9.32 -9.83
C GLY A 194 -43.33 8.27 -8.82
N GLY A 195 -43.47 8.38 -7.51
CA GLY A 195 -44.04 9.38 -6.62
C GLY A 195 -43.65 9.04 -5.16
N ASN A 196 -43.90 9.98 -4.24
CA ASN A 196 -43.52 9.95 -2.82
C ASN A 196 -43.87 8.66 -2.04
N GLY A 197 -42.97 8.27 -1.12
CA GLY A 197 -43.25 7.32 -0.03
C GLY A 197 -42.11 7.30 1.00
N HIS A 198 -42.46 7.45 2.27
CA HIS A 198 -41.57 7.81 3.38
C HIS A 198 -41.00 6.58 4.13
N LYS A 199 -39.94 6.84 4.91
CA LYS A 199 -39.34 6.06 6.02
C LYS A 199 -38.21 5.06 5.71
N ALA A 200 -37.02 5.52 6.11
CA ALA A 200 -35.79 4.79 6.29
C ALA A 200 -35.90 3.72 7.39
N GLY A 201 -35.21 2.60 7.18
CA GLY A 201 -35.10 1.48 8.12
C GLY A 201 -34.53 0.25 7.43
N GLU A 202 -33.19 0.18 7.40
CA GLU A 202 -32.35 -1.02 7.22
C GLU A 202 -32.86 -2.15 6.33
N LYS A 203 -32.39 -2.18 5.07
CA LYS A 203 -31.76 -3.36 4.46
C LYS A 203 -30.73 -2.90 3.43
N LEU A 204 -29.43 -3.03 3.76
CA LEU A 204 -28.33 -2.92 2.81
C LEU A 204 -28.38 -4.13 1.84
N GLY A 205 -29.35 -4.10 0.93
CA GLY A 205 -29.45 -5.03 -0.19
C GLY A 205 -28.53 -4.58 -1.32
N ASN A 206 -27.34 -5.18 -1.36
CA ASN A 206 -26.62 -5.63 -2.56
C ASN A 206 -26.66 -4.79 -3.86
N ALA A 207 -26.62 -3.45 -3.78
CA ALA A 207 -26.42 -2.57 -4.92
C ALA A 207 -25.29 -1.58 -4.61
N GLY A 208 -24.09 -1.81 -5.17
CA GLY A 208 -23.01 -0.81 -5.05
C GLY A 208 -21.55 -1.26 -5.23
N VAL A 209 -21.25 -2.51 -5.58
CA VAL A 209 -19.84 -2.97 -5.65
C VAL A 209 -19.12 -2.51 -6.96
N GLY A 210 -19.82 -1.85 -7.89
CA GLY A 210 -19.29 -1.51 -9.21
C GLY A 210 -18.60 -0.14 -9.36
N VAL A 211 -18.70 0.78 -8.40
CA VAL A 211 -18.28 2.19 -8.63
C VAL A 211 -17.19 2.70 -7.66
N ALA A 212 -16.87 1.96 -6.60
CA ALA A 212 -15.96 2.47 -5.56
C ALA A 212 -14.46 2.46 -5.92
N LEU A 213 -14.00 1.73 -6.95
CA LEU A 213 -12.56 1.70 -7.28
C LEU A 213 -12.15 2.83 -8.25
N THR A 214 -13.07 3.33 -9.09
CA THR A 214 -12.76 4.41 -10.04
C THR A 214 -12.77 5.80 -9.37
N ALA A 215 -13.43 5.95 -8.21
CA ALA A 215 -13.47 7.22 -7.49
C ALA A 215 -12.18 7.53 -6.68
N LEU A 216 -11.35 6.51 -6.38
CA LEU A 216 -10.08 6.72 -5.68
C LEU A 216 -8.98 7.31 -6.60
N ALA A 217 -9.10 7.15 -7.92
CA ALA A 217 -8.18 7.75 -8.90
C ALA A 217 -8.49 9.24 -9.19
N ALA A 218 -9.74 9.68 -9.04
CA ALA A 218 -10.13 11.07 -9.30
C ALA A 218 -9.79 12.04 -8.15
N SER A 219 -9.60 11.55 -6.93
CA SER A 219 -9.35 12.38 -5.75
C SER A 219 -7.88 12.75 -5.52
N MET A 220 -6.93 12.15 -6.26
CA MET A 220 -5.53 12.59 -6.25
C MET A 220 -5.17 13.59 -7.36
N LEU A 221 -6.06 13.84 -8.33
CA LEU A 221 -5.80 14.80 -9.41
C LEU A 221 -6.14 16.26 -9.07
N ALA A 222 -6.84 16.52 -7.96
CA ALA A 222 -7.15 17.89 -7.52
C ALA A 222 -6.05 18.56 -6.67
N GLY A 223 -4.96 17.84 -6.33
CA GLY A 223 -3.92 18.32 -5.41
C GLY A 223 -2.54 18.64 -6.02
N MET A 224 -2.30 18.36 -7.31
CA MET A 224 -0.99 18.59 -7.97
C MET A 224 -1.04 19.71 -9.02
N GLY A 225 -2.02 20.62 -8.95
CA GLY A 225 -2.16 21.76 -9.87
C GLY A 225 -1.32 23.01 -9.55
N ALA A 226 -0.53 23.03 -8.47
CA ALA A 226 0.16 24.24 -8.00
C ALA A 226 1.70 24.24 -8.11
N ALA A 227 2.33 23.16 -8.60
CA ALA A 227 3.79 23.04 -8.58
C ALA A 227 4.48 23.09 -9.97
N VAL A 228 3.81 23.56 -11.03
CA VAL A 228 4.45 23.77 -12.34
C VAL A 228 4.05 25.13 -12.94
N ARG A 229 4.42 26.23 -12.28
CA ARG A 229 4.57 27.53 -12.96
C ARG A 229 5.60 28.45 -12.30
N LYS A 230 6.80 27.96 -12.03
CA LYS A 230 7.95 28.84 -11.79
C LYS A 230 9.28 28.18 -12.13
N MET A 231 9.47 27.82 -13.40
CA MET A 231 10.81 27.62 -13.98
C MET A 231 10.86 27.96 -15.48
N ARG A 232 10.08 28.95 -15.94
CA ARG A 232 10.32 29.67 -17.21
C ARG A 232 9.77 31.10 -17.13
N HIS A 233 10.55 32.00 -16.54
CA HIS A 233 10.88 33.34 -17.03
C HIS A 233 11.95 33.93 -16.14
#